data_AF-A0A6N2EII5-F1
#
_entry.id   AF-A0A6N2EII5-F1
#
_cell.length_a   1.000
_cell.length_b   1.000
_cell.length_c   1.000
_cell.angle_alpha   90.00
_cell.angle_beta   90.00
_cell.angle_gamma   90.00
#
_symmetry.space_group_name_H-M   'P 1'
#
loop_
_entity.id
_entity.type
_entity.pdbx_description
1 polymer ?
#
loop_
_entity_poly.entity_id
_entity_poly.type
_entity_poly.pdbx_seq_one_letter_code
_entity_poly.pdbx_strand_id
1 'polypeptide(L)'
;MAESFPAPPLLNRTARVLLCLVFIQSLIGKLTGFASPAGAIAAKGLPLAPLLLVLAMALMAVGSALVISGWKARLGAVLLLVFLVPTSFIFHGDLGDPAERIQLFKNLAIVGGLLLVADQKR
;
A
#
# COMPACT_ATOMS: atom_id res chain seq x y z
N MET A 1 10.12 14.75 35.32
CA MET A 1 10.63 13.46 34.82
C MET A 1 9.43 12.72 34.25
N ALA A 2 9.11 12.96 32.99
CA ALA A 2 8.01 12.24 32.34
C ALA A 2 8.50 10.82 32.09
N GLU A 3 7.86 9.83 32.70
CA GLU A 3 8.14 8.44 32.36
C GLU A 3 7.83 8.25 30.87
N SER A 4 8.88 8.10 30.07
CA SER A 4 8.74 7.61 28.72
C SER A 4 8.29 6.17 28.84
N PHE A 5 6.99 5.91 28.83
CA PHE A 5 6.49 4.54 28.65
C PHE A 5 7.11 4.02 27.35
N PRO A 6 8.04 3.03 27.38
CA PRO A 6 8.57 2.49 26.16
C PRO A 6 7.43 1.72 25.52
N ALA A 7 6.75 2.30 24.51
CA ALA A 7 5.76 1.54 23.76
C ALA A 7 6.45 0.27 23.24
N PRO A 8 6.03 -0.93 23.66
CA PRO A 8 6.85 -2.11 23.49
C PRO A 8 6.95 -2.52 22.01
N PRO A 9 8.01 -3.26 21.62
CA PRO A 9 8.26 -3.70 20.24
C PRO A 9 7.07 -4.41 19.56
N LEU A 10 6.11 -4.95 20.33
CA LEU A 10 4.90 -5.59 19.82
C LEU A 10 3.94 -4.60 19.15
N LEU A 11 3.72 -3.42 19.72
CA LEU A 11 2.77 -2.45 19.16
C LEU A 11 3.21 -1.98 17.76
N ASN A 12 4.51 -1.69 17.61
CA ASN A 12 5.09 -1.33 16.30
C ASN A 12 4.95 -2.49 15.30
N ARG A 13 5.27 -3.73 15.70
CA ARG A 13 5.12 -4.90 14.83
C ARG A 13 3.66 -5.07 14.37
N THR A 14 2.71 -5.00 15.29
CA THR A 14 1.28 -5.10 14.99
C THR A 14 0.83 -3.98 14.06
N ALA A 15 1.24 -2.73 14.30
CA ALA A 15 0.91 -1.60 13.43
C ALA A 15 1.40 -1.82 11.99
N ARG A 16 2.62 -2.34 11.79
CA ARG A 16 3.16 -2.64 10.46
C ARG A 16 2.42 -3.77 9.76
N VAL A 17 1.99 -4.80 10.49
CA VAL A 17 1.16 -5.88 9.96
C VAL A 17 -0.20 -5.35 9.52
N LEU A 18 -0.89 -4.58 10.38
CA LEU A 18 -2.18 -3.99 10.06
C LEU A 18 -2.10 -3.03 8.87
N LEU A 19 -1.06 -2.19 8.81
CA LEU A 19 -0.81 -1.30 7.67
C LEU A 19 -0.61 -2.08 6.37
N CYS A 20 0.05 -3.24 6.42
CA CYS A 20 0.31 -4.07 5.24
C CYS A 20 -0.87 -4.95 4.80
N LEU A 21 -1.87 -5.14 5.66
CA LEU A 21 -2.97 -6.09 5.44
C LEU A 21 -3.77 -5.78 4.17
N VAL A 22 -3.99 -4.50 3.87
CA VAL A 22 -4.69 -4.06 2.65
C VAL A 22 -3.95 -4.47 1.36
N PHE A 23 -2.62 -4.38 1.36
CA PHE A 23 -1.79 -4.77 0.21
C PHE A 23 -1.76 -6.28 0.04
N ILE A 24 -1.68 -7.03 1.14
CA ILE A 24 -1.71 -8.50 1.13
C ILE A 24 -3.05 -8.99 0.59
N GLN A 25 -4.17 -8.44 1.08
CA GLN A 25 -5.50 -8.79 0.58
C GLN A 25 -5.65 -8.45 -0.91
N SER A 26 -5.17 -7.28 -1.32
CA SER A 26 -5.16 -6.86 -2.73
C SER A 26 -4.29 -7.77 -3.61
N LEU A 27 -3.17 -8.27 -3.11
CA LEU A 27 -2.27 -9.20 -3.79
C LEU A 27 -2.91 -10.57 -3.98
N ILE A 28 -3.55 -11.12 -2.94
CA ILE A 28 -4.24 -12.42 -3.01
C ILE A 28 -5.32 -12.39 -4.10
N GLY A 29 -6.15 -11.33 -4.15
CA GLY A 29 -7.17 -11.20 -5.19
C GLY A 29 -6.60 -11.13 -6.61
N LYS A 30 -5.40 -10.58 -6.79
CA LYS A 30 -4.73 -10.51 -8.10
C LYS A 30 -4.09 -11.84 -8.50
N LEU A 31 -3.63 -12.63 -7.53
CA LEU A 31 -3.09 -13.98 -7.77
C LEU A 31 -4.18 -14.96 -8.18
N THR A 32 -5.36 -14.88 -7.56
CA THR A 32 -6.48 -15.80 -7.86
C THR A 32 -7.38 -15.34 -8.99
N GLY A 33 -7.29 -14.07 -9.41
CA GLY A 33 -8.20 -13.47 -10.39
C GLY A 33 -7.55 -12.46 -11.33
N PHE A 34 -6.40 -12.79 -11.94
CA PHE A 34 -5.58 -11.86 -12.71
C PHE A 34 -6.31 -11.09 -13.84
N ALA A 35 -7.22 -11.75 -14.56
CA ALA A 35 -7.86 -11.17 -15.74
C ALA A 35 -8.70 -9.92 -15.44
N SER A 36 -9.41 -9.90 -14.30
CA SER A 36 -10.31 -8.79 -13.96
C SER A 36 -9.54 -7.49 -13.62
N PRO A 37 -8.54 -7.48 -12.72
CA PRO A 37 -7.69 -6.31 -12.49
C PRO A 37 -6.91 -5.87 -13.74
N ALA A 38 -6.48 -6.80 -14.60
CA ALA A 38 -5.80 -6.44 -15.85
C ALA A 38 -6.76 -5.69 -16.80
N GLY A 39 -8.01 -6.14 -16.92
CA GLY A 39 -9.06 -5.44 -17.66
C GLY A 39 -9.37 -4.06 -17.08
N ALA A 40 -9.42 -3.93 -15.76
CA ALA A 40 -9.65 -2.64 -15.10
C ALA A 40 -8.52 -1.64 -15.36
N ILE A 41 -7.26 -2.08 -15.39
CA ILE A 41 -6.10 -1.24 -15.75
C ILE A 41 -6.21 -0.82 -17.23
N ALA A 42 -6.53 -1.74 -18.13
CA ALA A 42 -6.70 -1.43 -19.55
C ALA A 42 -7.84 -0.43 -19.79
N ALA A 43 -8.95 -0.53 -19.04
CA ALA A 43 -10.07 0.39 -19.12
C ALA A 43 -9.73 1.84 -18.72
N LYS A 44 -8.64 2.04 -17.97
CA LYS A 44 -8.10 3.37 -17.65
C LYS A 44 -7.18 3.92 -18.75
N GLY A 45 -7.07 3.25 -19.89
CA GLY A 45 -6.26 3.67 -21.05
C GLY A 45 -4.75 3.44 -20.87
N LEU A 46 -4.34 2.68 -19.85
CA LEU A 46 -2.93 2.41 -19.58
C LEU A 46 -2.40 1.31 -20.52
N PRO A 47 -1.28 1.53 -21.21
CA PRO A 47 -0.66 0.50 -22.03
C PRO A 47 -0.07 -0.60 -21.15
N LEU A 48 0.12 -1.78 -21.73
CA LEU A 48 0.80 -2.92 -21.08
C LEU A 48 0.16 -3.31 -19.73
N ALA A 49 -1.17 -3.30 -19.64
CA ALA A 49 -1.92 -3.57 -18.41
C ALA A 49 -1.48 -4.84 -17.65
N PRO A 50 -1.20 -6.00 -18.31
CA PRO A 50 -0.67 -7.17 -17.61
C PRO A 50 0.69 -6.93 -16.95
N LEU A 51 1.59 -6.20 -17.61
CA LEU A 51 2.92 -5.89 -17.07
C LEU A 51 2.82 -4.95 -15.88
N LEU A 52 1.98 -3.92 -15.99
CA LEU A 52 1.69 -3.00 -14.87
C LEU A 52 1.09 -3.74 -13.67
N LEU A 53 0.20 -4.71 -13.90
CA LEU A 53 -0.38 -5.52 -12.85
C LEU A 53 0.69 -6.38 -12.14
N VAL A 54 1.56 -7.04 -12.91
CA VAL A 54 2.68 -7.83 -12.34
C VAL A 54 3.62 -6.94 -11.53
N LEU A 55 3.95 -5.75 -12.03
CA LEU A 55 4.77 -4.78 -11.30
C LEU A 55 4.10 -4.34 -9.99
N ALA A 56 2.80 -4.02 -10.02
CA ALA A 56 2.03 -3.69 -8.83
C ALA A 56 2.05 -4.83 -7.80
N MET A 57 1.88 -6.07 -8.24
CA MET A 57 1.95 -7.26 -7.38
C MET A 57 3.34 -7.42 -6.76
N ALA A 58 4.41 -7.21 -7.53
CA ALA A 58 5.78 -7.28 -7.03
C ALA A 58 6.07 -6.19 -5.97
N LEU A 59 5.65 -4.95 -6.23
CA LEU A 59 5.79 -3.84 -5.27
C LEU A 59 5.04 -4.11 -3.97
N MET A 60 3.81 -4.63 -4.04
CA MET A 60 3.03 -5.01 -2.86
C MET A 60 3.69 -6.15 -2.09
N ALA A 61 4.08 -7.23 -2.77
CA ALA A 61 4.68 -8.40 -2.13
C ALA A 61 6.00 -8.05 -1.41
N VAL A 62 6.94 -7.44 -2.14
CA VAL A 62 8.26 -7.08 -1.60
C VAL A 62 8.13 -5.96 -0.56
N GLY A 63 7.34 -4.93 -0.86
CA GLY A 63 7.13 -3.80 0.05
C GLY A 63 6.53 -4.24 1.39
N SER A 64 5.46 -5.04 1.37
CA SER A 64 4.84 -5.55 2.60
C SER A 64 5.79 -6.46 3.39
N ALA A 65 6.55 -7.34 2.73
CA ALA A 65 7.51 -8.22 3.41
C ALA A 65 8.59 -7.42 4.17
N LEU A 66 9.15 -6.37 3.54
CA LEU A 66 10.15 -5.50 4.15
C LEU A 66 9.57 -4.68 5.31
N VAL A 67 8.37 -4.13 5.16
CA VAL A 67 7.71 -3.36 6.23
C VAL A 67 7.37 -4.27 7.43
N ILE A 68 6.77 -5.43 7.21
CA ILE A 68 6.37 -6.35 8.28
C ILE A 68 7.58 -6.88 9.06
N SER A 69 8.59 -7.39 8.34
CA SER A 69 9.83 -7.89 8.95
C SER A 69 10.57 -6.79 9.71
N GLY A 70 10.48 -5.55 9.22
CA GLY A 70 11.22 -4.42 9.75
C GLY A 70 12.64 -4.32 9.24
N TRP A 71 13.07 -5.27 8.41
CA TRP A 71 14.34 -5.22 7.70
C TRP A 71 14.18 -4.33 6.47
N LYS A 72 15.01 -3.28 6.37
CA LYS A 72 14.89 -2.22 5.34
C LYS A 72 13.46 -1.67 5.20
N ALA A 73 12.76 -1.48 6.33
CA ALA A 73 11.37 -1.02 6.37
C ALA A 73 11.12 0.28 5.58
N ARG A 74 12.10 1.21 5.59
CA ARG A 74 12.05 2.43 4.79
C ARG A 74 11.95 2.16 3.29
N LEU A 75 12.76 1.23 2.78
CA LEU A 75 12.67 0.81 1.37
C LEU A 75 11.31 0.17 1.09
N GLY A 76 10.84 -0.72 1.97
CA GLY A 76 9.53 -1.34 1.84
C GLY A 76 8.39 -0.32 1.76
N ALA A 77 8.42 0.69 2.63
CA ALA A 77 7.44 1.78 2.63
C ALA A 77 7.48 2.59 1.33
N VAL A 78 8.66 2.90 0.80
CA VAL A 78 8.80 3.58 -0.50
C VAL A 78 8.22 2.75 -1.64
N LEU A 79 8.48 1.44 -1.70
CA LEU A 79 7.90 0.58 -2.72
C LEU A 79 6.36 0.57 -2.68
N LEU A 80 5.78 0.50 -1.47
CA LEU A 80 4.33 0.56 -1.28
C LEU A 80 3.76 1.94 -1.64
N LEU A 81 4.48 3.03 -1.36
CA LEU A 81 4.09 4.39 -1.77
C LEU A 81 4.08 4.55 -3.29
N VAL A 82 5.12 4.06 -3.97
CA VAL A 82 5.22 4.06 -5.45
C VAL A 82 4.05 3.31 -6.09
N PHE A 83 3.57 2.24 -5.46
CA PHE A 83 2.37 1.55 -5.91
C PHE A 83 1.08 2.33 -5.56
N LEU A 84 0.92 2.74 -4.29
CA LEU A 84 -0.36 3.21 -3.76
C LEU A 84 -0.73 4.59 -4.30
N VAL A 85 0.23 5.52 -4.39
CA VAL A 85 -0.04 6.90 -4.77
C VAL A 85 -0.63 6.99 -6.18
N PRO A 86 0.00 6.45 -7.24
CA PRO A 86 -0.58 6.49 -8.58
C PRO A 86 -1.91 5.73 -8.66
N THR A 87 -1.98 4.53 -8.06
CA THR A 87 -3.19 3.71 -8.05
C THR A 87 -4.38 4.46 -7.46
N SER A 88 -4.16 5.24 -6.40
CA SER A 88 -5.21 6.01 -5.74
C SER A 88 -5.84 7.05 -6.67
N PHE A 89 -5.03 7.80 -7.39
CA PHE A 89 -5.55 8.84 -8.29
C PHE A 89 -6.11 8.26 -9.60
N ILE A 90 -5.57 7.15 -10.09
CA ILE A 90 -6.05 6.50 -11.32
C ILE A 90 -7.44 5.85 -11.09
N PHE A 91 -7.63 5.20 -9.94
CA PHE A 91 -8.84 4.41 -9.66
C PHE A 91 -9.86 5.11 -8.77
N HIS A 92 -9.47 6.17 -8.04
CA HIS A 92 -10.33 6.90 -7.10
C HIS A 92 -10.17 8.42 -7.24
N GLY A 93 -9.98 8.88 -8.48
CA GLY A 93 -9.72 10.29 -8.80
C GLY A 93 -10.99 11.13 -8.96
N ASP A 94 -12.17 10.51 -9.08
CA ASP A 94 -13.43 11.25 -9.20
C ASP A 94 -13.90 11.75 -7.83
N LEU A 95 -13.65 13.04 -7.57
CA LEU A 95 -14.07 13.69 -6.33
C LEU A 95 -15.57 13.99 -6.28
N GLY A 96 -16.27 13.92 -7.42
CA GLY A 96 -17.72 14.07 -7.52
C GLY A 96 -18.46 12.85 -6.98
N ASP A 97 -17.90 11.65 -7.18
CA ASP A 97 -18.44 10.41 -6.64
C ASP A 97 -18.07 10.24 -5.14
N PRO A 98 -19.06 10.19 -4.22
CA PRO A 98 -18.80 9.94 -2.80
C PRO A 98 -18.08 8.61 -2.52
N ALA A 99 -18.30 7.57 -3.32
CA ALA A 99 -17.69 6.27 -3.14
C ALA A 99 -16.20 6.29 -3.47
N GLU A 100 -15.81 6.88 -4.61
CA GLU A 100 -14.39 7.07 -4.97
C GLU A 100 -13.69 7.98 -3.96
N ARG A 101 -14.33 9.08 -3.54
CA ARG A 101 -13.78 10.00 -2.55
C ARG A 101 -13.42 9.29 -1.24
N ILE A 102 -14.28 8.40 -0.72
CA ILE A 102 -13.97 7.63 0.49
C ILE A 102 -12.76 6.72 0.29
N GLN A 103 -12.63 6.05 -0.86
CA GLN A 103 -11.48 5.19 -1.13
C GLN A 103 -10.18 6.00 -1.25
N LEU A 104 -10.22 7.17 -1.89
CA LEU A 104 -9.09 8.07 -1.97
C LEU A 104 -8.61 8.50 -0.59
N PHE A 105 -9.52 8.92 0.29
CA PHE A 105 -9.16 9.31 1.66
C PHE A 105 -8.64 8.14 2.50
N LYS A 106 -9.18 6.93 2.33
CA LYS A 106 -8.60 5.73 2.95
C LYS A 106 -7.16 5.50 2.49
N ASN A 107 -6.89 5.63 1.19
CA ASN A 107 -5.55 5.47 0.66
C ASN A 107 -4.60 6.58 1.15
N LEU A 108 -5.06 7.83 1.24
CA LEU A 108 -4.27 8.93 1.83
C LEU A 108 -3.91 8.66 3.30
N ALA A 109 -4.83 8.08 4.08
CA ALA A 109 -4.52 7.65 5.45
C ALA A 109 -3.43 6.55 5.48
N ILE A 110 -3.49 5.58 4.57
CA ILE A 110 -2.46 4.55 4.43
C ILE A 110 -1.12 5.16 3.98
N VAL A 111 -1.12 6.12 3.05
CA VAL A 111 0.06 6.89 2.66
C VAL A 111 0.69 7.56 3.87
N GLY A 112 -0.10 8.20 4.74
CA GLY A 112 0.38 8.78 6.00
C GLY A 112 1.07 7.74 6.89
N GLY A 113 0.47 6.57 7.06
CA GLY A 113 1.08 5.45 7.80
C GLY A 113 2.40 4.97 7.19
N LEU A 114 2.49 4.88 5.86
CA LEU A 114 3.72 4.51 5.16
C LEU A 114 4.81 5.59 5.29
N LEU A 115 4.45 6.87 5.23
CA LEU A 115 5.39 7.98 5.44
C LEU A 115 5.98 7.93 6.86
N LEU A 116 5.15 7.65 7.87
CA LEU A 116 5.63 7.46 9.24
C LEU A 116 6.62 6.29 9.34
N VAL A 117 6.41 5.19 8.60
CA VAL A 117 7.38 4.07 8.54
C VAL A 117 8.65 4.48 7.80
N ALA A 118 8.55 5.25 6.72
CA ALA A 118 9.68 5.70 5.93
C ALA A 118 10.57 6.72 6.67
N ASP A 119 9.99 7.53 7.56
CA ASP A 119 10.69 8.52 8.38
C ASP A 119 11.46 7.91 9.56
N GLN A 120 11.13 6.67 9.98
CA GLN A 120 11.80 6.03 11.11
C GLN A 120 13.32 6.00 10.90
N LYS A 121 14.05 6.69 11.78
CA LYS A 121 15.50 6.59 11.93
C LYS A 121 15.85 5.23 12.53
N ARG A 122 15.86 4.18 11.71
CA ARG A 122 16.46 2.89 12.04
C ARG A 122 17.85 2.79 11.44
#